data_AF-A0A929GG03-F1
#
_entry.id   AF-A0A929GG03-F1
#
_cell.length_a   1.000
_cell.length_b   1.000
_cell.length_c   1.000
_cell.angle_alpha   90.00
_cell.angle_beta   90.00
_cell.angle_gamma   90.00
#
_symmetry.space_group_name_H-M   'P 1'
#
loop_
_entity.id
_entity.type
_entity.pdbx_description
1 polymer ?
#
loop_
_entity_poly.entity_id
_entity_poly.type
_entity_poly.pdbx_seq_one_letter_code
_entity_poly.pdbx_strand_id
1 'polypeptide(L)' 'GEDLTFWVTDDKNKIPVIISAKILVGYVKAYLTSAKNLRYKITSKVE' A
#
# COMPACT_ATOMS: atom_id res chain seq x y z
N GLY A 1 16.78 -9.57 -8.04
CA GLY A 1 15.78 -9.43 -6.98
C GLY A 1 15.03 -8.16 -7.28
N GLU A 2 13.72 -8.23 -7.48
CA GLU A 2 12.93 -7.08 -7.90
C GLU A 2 12.91 -6.00 -6.83
N ASP A 3 13.21 -4.76 -7.22
CA ASP A 3 13.09 -3.57 -6.37
C ASP A 3 11.61 -3.29 -6.11
N LEU A 4 11.06 -3.94 -5.07
CA LEU A 4 9.70 -3.77 -4.58
C LEU A 4 9.70 -2.92 -3.31
N THR A 5 8.93 -1.84 -3.31
CA THR A 5 8.75 -0.95 -2.15
C THR A 5 7.28 -0.86 -1.78
N PHE A 6 7.00 -1.07 -0.49
CA PHE A 6 5.66 -0.97 0.09
C PHE A 6 5.64 0.17 1.10
N TRP A 7 4.64 1.05 0.97
CA TRP A 7 4.29 2.01 2.01
C TRP A 7 3.06 1.49 2.71
N VAL A 8 3.18 1.20 4.00
CA VAL A 8 2.18 0.47 4.76
C VAL A 8 1.61 1.37 5.86
N THR A 9 0.31 1.26 6.12
CA THR A 9 -0.33 1.97 7.23
C THR A 9 0.29 1.59 8.57
N ASP A 10 0.23 2.54 9.51
CA ASP A 10 0.68 2.32 10.89
C ASP A 10 -0.39 1.68 11.78
N ASP A 11 -1.64 1.55 11.31
CA ASP A 11 -2.73 0.90 12.04
C ASP A 11 -2.57 -0.62 12.22
N LYS A 12 -3.55 -1.24 12.91
CA LYS A 12 -3.56 -2.68 13.16
C LYS A 12 -3.80 -3.53 11.91
N ASN A 13 -4.33 -2.93 10.84
CA ASN A 13 -4.56 -3.67 9.59
C ASN A 13 -3.28 -3.77 8.76
N LYS A 14 -2.32 -2.83 8.91
CA LYS A 14 -1.04 -2.81 8.18
C LYS A 14 -1.25 -2.98 6.67
N ILE A 15 -2.13 -2.16 6.10
CA ILE A 15 -2.53 -2.23 4.70
C ILE A 15 -1.51 -1.43 3.87
N PRO A 16 -0.99 -1.97 2.75
CA PRO A 16 -0.20 -1.18 1.81
C PRO A 16 -1.06 -0.08 1.16
N VAL A 17 -0.65 1.17 1.29
CA VAL A 17 -1.28 2.32 0.61
C VAL A 17 -0.66 2.58 -0.76
N ILE A 18 0.64 2.29 -0.90
CA ILE A 18 1.37 2.44 -2.16
C ILE A 18 2.24 1.21 -2.37
N ILE A 19 2.31 0.77 -3.63
CA ILE A 19 3.24 -0.29 -4.07
C ILE A 19 4.01 0.26 -5.26
N SER A 20 5.33 0.16 -5.22
CA SER A 20 6.22 0.53 -6.33
C SER A 20 7.07 -0.67 -6.71
N ALA A 21 7.06 -1.01 -7.99
CA ALA A 21 7.87 -2.08 -8.55
C ALA A 21 8.66 -1.55 -9.74
N LYS A 22 9.97 -1.80 -9.77
CA LYS A 22 10.79 -1.54 -10.94
C LYS A 22 10.61 -2.66 -11.95
N ILE A 23 10.32 -2.30 -13.20
CA ILE A 23 10.20 -3.24 -14.32
C ILE A 23 11.36 -3.02 -15.31
N LEU A 24 11.43 -3.83 -16.37
CA LEU A 24 12.54 -3.78 -17.35
C LEU A 24 12.82 -2.36 -17.86
N VAL A 25 11.77 -1.57 -18.10
CA VAL A 25 11.87 -0.14 -18.43
C VAL A 25 10.83 0.64 -17.63
N GLY A 26 11.28 1.42 -16.65
CA GLY A 26 10.44 2.27 -15.82
C GLY A 26 9.97 1.62 -14.52
N TYR A 27 8.84 2.08 -14.01
CA TYR A 27 8.26 1.61 -12.75
C TYR A 27 6.73 1.56 -12.83
N VAL A 28 6.14 0.66 -12.06
CA VAL A 28 4.69 0.61 -11.81
C VAL A 28 4.43 1.15 -10.41
N LYS A 29 3.47 2.07 -10.26
CA LYS A 29 2.99 2.56 -8.97
C LYS A 29 1.50 2.29 -8.84
N ALA A 30 1.12 1.54 -7.81
CA ALA A 30 -0.27 1.32 -7.44
C ALA A 30 -0.61 2.09 -6.16
N TYR A 31 -1.81 2.66 -6.12
CA TYR A 31 -2.36 3.37 -4.96
C TYR A 31 -3.60 2.63 -4.45
N LEU A 32 -3.75 2.56 -3.13
CA LEU A 32 -4.94 2.01 -2.49
C LEU A 32 -6.14 2.94 -2.73
N THR A 33 -7.14 2.46 -3.47
CA THR A 33 -8.34 3.24 -3.80
C THR A 33 -9.50 2.98 -2.83
N SER A 34 -9.67 1.75 -2.37
CA SER A 34 -10.68 1.39 -1.38
C SER A 34 -10.33 0.09 -0.68
N ALA A 35 -10.82 -0.08 0.54
CA ALA A 35 -10.71 -1.31 1.31
C ALA A 35 -12.08 -1.69 1.88
N LYS A 36 -12.40 -2.99 1.89
CA LYS A 36 -13.68 -3.53 2.34
C LYS A 36 -13.45 -4.73 3.26
N ASN A 37 -14.41 -5.00 4.15
CA ASN A 37 -14.36 -6.13 5.10
C ASN A 37 -13.08 -6.16 5.97
N LEU A 38 -12.67 -5.00 6.48
CA LEU A 38 -11.48 -4.90 7.32
C LEU A 38 -11.69 -5.54 8.69
N ARG A 39 -10.66 -6.23 9.17
CA ARG A 39 -10.67 -6.91 10.48
C ARG A 39 -10.70 -5.93 11.63
N TYR A 40 -10.04 -4.78 11.50
CA TYR A 40 -10.04 -3.70 12.47
C TYR A 40 -10.51 -2.40 11.84
N LYS A 41 -11.05 -1.48 12.66
CA LYS A 41 -11.38 -0.13 12.20
C LYS A 41 -10.11 0.56 11.69
N ILE A 42 -10.24 1.34 10.62
CA ILE A 42 -9.16 2.17 10.13
C ILE A 42 -8.91 3.26 11.18
N THR A 43 -7.68 3.32 11.67
CA THR A 43 -7.24 4.36 12.62
C THR A 43 -6.09 5.20 12.09
N SER A 44 -5.48 4.80 10.97
CA SER A 44 -4.48 5.62 10.30
C SER A 44 -5.11 6.91 9.78
N LYS A 45 -4.34 8.00 9.82
CA LYS A 45 -4.77 9.31 9.36
C LYS A 45 -5.11 9.24 7.86
N VAL A 46 -6.33 9.66 7.51
CA VAL A 46 -6.77 9.87 6.14
C VAL A 46 -6.81 11.38 5.96
N GLU A 47 -5.91 11.93 5.15
CA GLU A 47 -5.98 13.34 4.71
C GLU A 47 -6.69 13.46 3.38
#